data_AF-A0A915C627-F1
#
_entry.id   AF-A0A915C627-F1
#
_cell.length_a   1.000
_cell.length_b   1.000
_cell.length_c   1.000
_cell.angle_alpha   90.00
_cell.angle_beta   90.00
_cell.angle_gamma   90.00
#
_symmetry.space_group_name_H-M   'P 1'
#
loop_
_entity.id
_entity.type
_entity.pdbx_description
1 polymer ?
#
loop_
_entity_poly.entity_id
_entity_poly.type
_entity_poly.pdbx_seq_one_letter_code
_entity_poly.pdbx_strand_id
1 'polypeptide(L)'
;SSKSHTYTSDKRSWEVGYGDGSNARGFYGKDTITLGGLNDSQLRISNQVFGQAVFMDGFDNDPIDGILGLGFTFLAEGLVTPPVVNAIAQGLLDEP
;
A
#
# COMPACT_ATOMS: atom_id res chain seq x y z
N SER A 1 -13.02 8.47 -3.93
CA SER A 1 -12.26 8.97 -2.78
C SER A 1 -12.64 10.43 -2.50
N SER A 2 -13.65 10.66 -1.67
CA SER A 2 -14.12 12.02 -1.28
C SER A 2 -14.06 12.27 0.23
N LYS A 3 -13.70 11.25 1.02
CA LYS A 3 -13.67 11.29 2.49
C LYS A 3 -12.28 11.56 3.07
N SER A 4 -11.22 11.46 2.26
CA SER A 4 -9.86 11.76 2.67
C SER A 4 -9.43 13.10 2.08
N HIS A 5 -8.99 14.02 2.95
CA HIS A 5 -8.48 15.32 2.54
C HIS A 5 -7.01 15.25 2.09
N THR A 6 -6.30 14.17 2.41
CA THR A 6 -4.91 13.92 2.01
C THR A 6 -4.79 13.08 0.74
N TYR A 7 -5.90 12.50 0.27
CA TYR A 7 -5.94 11.70 -0.94
C TYR A 7 -5.65 12.53 -2.19
N THR A 8 -4.79 11.98 -3.05
CA THR A 8 -4.56 12.44 -4.42
C THR A 8 -4.60 11.26 -5.38
N SER A 9 -5.20 11.47 -6.56
CA SER A 9 -5.33 10.43 -7.56
C SER A 9 -4.04 10.30 -8.37
N ASP A 10 -3.52 9.10 -8.52
CA ASP A 10 -2.37 8.78 -9.37
C ASP A 10 -2.82 8.26 -10.76
N LYS A 11 -3.90 7.46 -10.79
CA LYS A 11 -4.58 6.92 -12.00
C LYS A 11 -3.77 5.94 -12.86
N ARG A 12 -2.46 5.78 -12.64
CA ARG A 12 -1.70 4.66 -13.23
C ARG A 12 -2.33 3.32 -12.80
N SER A 13 -2.35 2.34 -13.69
CA SER A 13 -2.87 0.99 -13.41
C SER A 13 -1.80 0.07 -12.85
N TRP A 14 -2.23 -0.99 -12.16
CA TRP A 14 -1.37 -2.07 -11.69
C TRP A 14 -2.09 -3.42 -11.78
N GLU A 15 -1.31 -4.49 -11.85
CA GLU A 15 -1.76 -5.87 -11.84
C GLU A 15 -0.70 -6.73 -11.14
N VAL A 16 -1.14 -7.71 -10.35
CA VAL A 16 -0.26 -8.64 -9.66
C VAL A 16 -0.87 -10.05 -9.74
N GLY A 17 -0.02 -11.04 -9.94
CA GLY A 17 -0.36 -12.45 -9.86
C GLY A 17 0.57 -13.18 -8.90
N TYR A 18 0.02 -14.14 -8.17
CA TYR A 18 0.76 -14.95 -7.21
C TYR A 18 0.91 -16.39 -7.72
N GLY A 19 1.89 -17.11 -7.16
CA GLY A 19 2.24 -18.47 -7.60
C GLY A 19 1.14 -19.52 -7.38
N ASP A 20 0.16 -19.22 -6.52
CA ASP A 20 -1.03 -20.05 -6.28
C ASP A 20 -2.16 -19.81 -7.30
N GLY A 21 -1.97 -18.90 -8.25
CA GLY A 21 -2.95 -18.52 -9.28
C GLY A 21 -3.87 -17.38 -8.87
N SER A 22 -3.80 -16.90 -7.62
CA SER A 22 -4.54 -15.72 -7.19
C SER A 22 -4.00 -14.47 -7.89
N ASN A 23 -4.88 -13.50 -8.15
CA ASN A 23 -4.50 -12.29 -8.87
C ASN A 23 -5.40 -11.09 -8.52
N ALA A 24 -4.83 -9.89 -8.63
CA ALA A 24 -5.54 -8.65 -8.37
C ALA A 24 -5.08 -7.56 -9.33
N ARG A 25 -6.00 -6.65 -9.67
CA ARG A 25 -5.69 -5.48 -10.51
C ARG A 25 -6.50 -4.27 -10.13
N GLY A 26 -5.97 -3.10 -10.49
CA GLY A 26 -6.61 -1.84 -10.19
C GLY A 26 -5.81 -0.63 -10.61
N PHE A 27 -5.92 0.43 -9.82
CA PHE A 27 -5.23 1.69 -10.06
C PHE A 27 -4.56 2.20 -8.80
N TYR A 28 -3.52 3.02 -8.96
CA TYR A 28 -2.83 3.64 -7.85
C TYR A 28 -3.59 4.87 -7.34
N GLY A 29 -3.58 5.02 -6.02
CA GLY A 29 -3.87 6.26 -5.32
C GLY A 29 -2.68 6.66 -4.45
N LYS A 30 -2.70 7.89 -3.96
CA LYS A 30 -1.72 8.37 -2.99
C LYS A 30 -2.45 9.01 -1.82
N ASP A 31 -2.11 8.59 -0.61
CA ASP A 31 -2.74 9.11 0.61
C ASP A 31 -1.76 8.98 1.79
N THR A 32 -2.19 9.41 2.97
CA THR A 32 -1.52 9.11 4.23
C THR A 32 -1.98 7.75 4.74
N ILE A 33 -1.03 6.87 5.04
CA ILE A 33 -1.29 5.59 5.72
C ILE A 33 -0.89 5.70 7.19
N THR A 34 -1.60 4.97 8.04
CA THR A 34 -1.32 4.89 9.47
C THR A 34 -1.16 3.43 9.86
N LEU A 35 -0.05 3.10 10.51
CA LEU A 35 0.23 1.77 11.05
C LEU A 35 0.25 1.81 12.58
N GLY A 36 -0.34 0.80 13.22
CA GLY A 36 -0.51 0.70 14.67
C GLY A 36 -1.98 0.71 15.09
N GLY A 37 -2.28 0.09 16.23
CA GLY A 37 -3.64 0.04 16.78
C GLY A 37 -4.15 1.42 17.22
N LEU A 38 -5.46 1.52 17.47
CA LEU A 38 -6.08 2.77 17.93
C LEU A 38 -5.53 3.28 19.27
N ASN A 39 -5.00 2.37 20.10
CA ASN A 39 -4.48 2.67 21.42
C ASN A 39 -2.93 2.65 21.48
N ASP A 40 -2.27 2.47 20.32
CA ASP A 40 -0.82 2.41 20.24
C ASP A 40 -0.25 3.74 19.72
N SER A 41 1.06 3.91 19.85
CA SER A 41 1.77 4.94 19.08
C SER A 41 1.66 4.62 17.59
N GLN A 42 1.06 5.52 16.83
CA GLN A 42 0.77 5.32 15.41
C GLN A 42 1.87 5.89 14.50
N LEU A 43 2.38 5.06 13.60
CA LEU A 43 3.28 5.47 12.53
C LEU A 43 2.46 6.02 11.36
N ARG A 44 2.49 7.35 11.19
CA ARG A 44 1.75 8.05 10.14
C ARG A 44 2.66 8.43 8.98
N ILE A 45 2.54 7.72 7.86
CA ILE A 45 3.39 7.88 6.68
C ILE A 45 2.61 8.67 5.62
N SER A 46 3.08 9.87 5.30
CA SER A 46 2.40 10.74 4.32
C SER A 46 2.80 10.41 2.89
N ASN A 47 1.97 10.81 1.92
CA ASN A 47 2.28 10.70 0.48
C ASN A 47 2.60 9.26 0.01
N GLN A 48 2.01 8.24 0.65
CA GLN A 48 2.23 6.86 0.28
C GLN A 48 1.39 6.49 -0.94
N VAL A 49 2.04 5.97 -1.99
CA VAL A 49 1.34 5.38 -3.14
C VAL A 49 0.91 3.97 -2.80
N PHE A 50 -0.35 3.62 -3.08
CA PHE A 50 -0.90 2.29 -2.83
C PHE A 50 -1.88 1.88 -3.92
N GLY A 51 -2.08 0.58 -4.08
CA GLY A 51 -3.03 0.02 -5.03
C GLY A 51 -4.45 0.00 -4.48
N GLN A 52 -5.41 0.52 -5.25
CA GLN A 52 -6.84 0.31 -5.02
C GLN A 52 -7.31 -0.82 -5.95
N ALA A 53 -7.53 -2.00 -5.38
CA ALA A 53 -8.00 -3.16 -6.13
C ALA A 53 -9.46 -2.95 -6.56
N VAL A 54 -9.74 -3.15 -7.85
CA VAL A 54 -11.11 -3.15 -8.40
C VAL A 54 -11.53 -4.52 -8.89
N PHE A 55 -10.58 -5.46 -8.91
CA PHE A 55 -10.76 -6.84 -9.26
C PHE A 55 -9.78 -7.68 -8.44
N MET A 56 -10.26 -8.79 -7.89
CA MET A 56 -9.50 -9.77 -7.13
C MET A 56 -10.10 -11.15 -7.42
N ASP A 57 -9.25 -12.16 -7.54
CA ASP A 57 -9.63 -13.55 -7.74
C ASP A 57 -8.70 -14.46 -6.93
N GLY A 58 -9.25 -15.49 -6.30
CA GLY A 58 -8.51 -16.40 -5.42
C GLY A 58 -8.33 -15.94 -3.96
N PHE A 59 -9.03 -14.89 -3.51
CA PHE A 59 -8.93 -14.33 -2.14
C PHE A 59 -10.21 -14.50 -1.29
N ASP A 60 -11.24 -15.21 -1.80
CA ASP A 60 -12.59 -15.22 -1.21
C ASP A 60 -12.67 -15.72 0.23
N ASN A 61 -11.73 -16.58 0.63
CA ASN A 61 -11.68 -17.18 1.97
C ASN A 61 -10.58 -16.58 2.86
N ASP A 62 -9.87 -15.55 2.38
CA ASP A 62 -8.80 -14.94 3.15
C ASP A 62 -9.37 -14.00 4.23
N PRO A 63 -8.89 -14.06 5.47
CA PRO A 63 -9.38 -13.23 6.56
C PRO A 63 -8.82 -11.80 6.53
N ILE A 64 -7.98 -11.47 5.54
CA ILE A 64 -7.28 -10.18 5.43
C ILE A 64 -7.92 -9.32 4.33
N ASP A 65 -7.97 -8.01 4.56
CA ASP A 65 -8.51 -7.06 3.58
C ASP A 65 -7.50 -6.70 2.47
N GLY A 66 -6.21 -6.97 2.68
CA GLY A 66 -5.15 -6.60 1.75
C GLY A 66 -3.74 -6.90 2.25
N ILE A 67 -2.76 -6.47 1.47
CA ILE A 67 -1.34 -6.79 1.66
C ILE A 67 -0.51 -5.51 1.77
N LEU A 68 0.37 -5.47 2.78
CA LEU A 68 1.36 -4.41 2.97
C LEU A 68 2.75 -4.93 2.61
N GLY A 69 3.26 -4.57 1.42
CA GLY A 69 4.59 -5.00 0.97
C GLY A 69 5.72 -4.30 1.76
N LEU A 70 6.62 -5.09 2.35
CA LEU A 70 7.79 -4.63 3.13
C LEU A 70 9.13 -4.86 2.41
N GLY A 71 9.08 -5.39 1.19
CA GLY A 71 10.27 -5.63 0.36
C GLY A 71 10.88 -4.35 -0.21
N PHE A 72 11.96 -4.50 -0.97
CA PHE A 72 12.64 -3.40 -1.64
C PHE A 72 11.83 -2.86 -2.83
N THR A 73 12.02 -1.57 -3.15
CA THR A 73 11.34 -0.88 -4.27
C THR A 73 11.50 -1.59 -5.62
N PHE A 74 12.64 -2.24 -5.88
CA PHE A 74 12.87 -2.94 -7.16
C PHE A 74 11.98 -4.18 -7.35
N LEU A 75 11.36 -4.69 -6.28
CA LEU A 75 10.37 -5.77 -6.31
C LEU A 75 8.94 -5.25 -6.43
N ALA A 76 8.71 -3.95 -6.27
CA ALA A 76 7.39 -3.37 -6.30
C ALA A 76 6.90 -3.17 -7.74
N GLU A 77 5.67 -3.59 -8.02
CA GLU A 77 5.01 -3.30 -9.29
C GLU A 77 5.00 -1.79 -9.56
N GLY A 78 5.37 -1.38 -10.77
CA GLY A 78 5.47 0.04 -11.13
C GLY A 78 6.55 0.84 -10.38
N LEU A 79 7.49 0.17 -9.70
CA LEU A 79 8.57 0.79 -8.89
C LEU A 79 8.07 1.79 -7.86
N VAL A 80 6.87 1.56 -7.31
CA VAL A 80 6.29 2.41 -6.28
C VAL A 80 7.05 2.23 -4.96
N THR A 81 7.37 3.33 -4.28
CA THR A 81 8.09 3.29 -3.01
C THR A 81 7.28 2.56 -1.94
N PRO A 82 7.79 1.48 -1.34
CA PRO A 82 7.09 0.76 -0.27
C PRO A 82 6.95 1.61 1.01
N PRO A 83 5.92 1.35 1.84
CA PRO A 83 5.65 2.06 3.10
C PRO A 83 6.86 2.28 3.99
N VAL A 84 7.64 1.22 4.27
CA VAL A 84 8.81 1.32 5.16
C VAL A 84 9.89 2.21 4.56
N VAL A 85 10.18 2.07 3.27
CA VAL A 85 11.16 2.92 2.57
C VAL A 85 10.73 4.39 2.60
N ASN A 86 9.43 4.66 2.45
CA ASN A 86 8.89 6.02 2.56
C ASN A 86 8.95 6.55 4.02
N ALA A 87 8.72 5.70 5.02
CA ALA A 87 8.87 6.05 6.43
C ALA A 87 10.31 6.42 6.79
N ILE A 88 11.29 5.65 6.31
CA ILE A 88 12.72 5.95 6.44
C ILE A 88 13.05 7.29 5.79
N ALA A 89 12.58 7.52 4.56
CA ALA A 89 12.81 8.78 3.84
C ALA A 89 12.18 10.00 4.55
N GLN A 90 11.13 9.80 5.34
CA GLN A 90 10.49 10.83 6.16
C GLN A 90 11.11 10.97 7.56
N GLY A 91 12.10 10.14 7.92
CA GLY A 91 12.74 10.16 9.25
C GLY A 91 11.78 9.75 10.37
N LEU A 92 10.82 8.86 10.08
CA LEU A 92 9.79 8.44 11.04
C LEU A 92 10.19 7.23 11.89
N LEU A 93 11.35 6.62 11.60
CA LEU A 93 11.86 5.45 12.31
C LEU A 93 13.14 5.83 13.07
N ASP A 94 13.35 5.22 14.24
CA ASP A 94 14.55 5.44 15.05
C ASP A 94 15.82 5.00 14.31
N GLU A 95 15.72 3.92 13.53
CA GLU A 95 16.77 3.36 12.68
C GLU A 95 16.18 2.95 11.31
N PRO A 96 16.99 2.93 10.23
CA PRO A 96 16.57 2.49 8.91
C PRO A 96 16.38 0.97 8.78
#